data_AF-A0A967KPT5-F1
#
_entry.id   AF-A0A967KPT5-F1
#
_cell.length_a   1.000
_cell.length_b   1.000
_cell.length_c   1.000
_cell.angle_alpha   90.00
_cell.angle_beta   90.00
_cell.angle_gamma   90.00
#
_symmetry.space_group_name_H-M   'P 1'
#
loop_
_entity.id
_entity.type
_entity.pdbx_description
1 polymer ?
#
loop_
_entity_poly.entity_id
_entity_poly.type
_entity_poly.pdbx_seq_one_letter_code
_entity_poly.pdbx_strand_id
1 'polypeptide(L)' 'MKIYFVARSDESEHRRVTQGVVERDRWVILKRELAEDGFVVTYWCSIEDDVAEDVAA' A
#
# COMPACT_ATOMS: atom_id res chain seq x y z
N MET A 1 8.30 7.39 10.61
CA MET A 1 7.54 7.94 9.46
C MET A 1 7.26 6.82 8.49
N LYS A 2 5.98 6.58 8.22
CA LYS A 2 5.50 5.44 7.44
C LYS A 2 4.79 5.92 6.16
N ILE A 3 4.51 4.99 5.27
CA ILE A 3 3.71 5.21 4.06
C ILE A 3 2.41 4.44 4.22
N TYR A 4 1.29 5.15 4.13
CA TYR A 4 0.00 4.51 3.86
C TYR A 4 -0.19 4.40 2.35
N PHE A 5 -0.76 3.28 1.90
CA PHE A 5 -1.05 3.03 0.50
C PHE A 5 -2.40 2.35 0.28
N VAL A 6 -2.93 2.54 -0.92
CA VAL A 6 -4.05 1.77 -1.48
C VAL A 6 -3.63 1.23 -2.84
N ALA A 7 -3.87 -0.05 -3.06
CA ALA A 7 -3.59 -0.74 -4.30
C ALA A 7 -4.81 -1.54 -4.78
N ARG A 8 -4.94 -1.67 -6.09
CA ARG A 8 -6.04 -2.38 -6.75
C ARG A 8 -5.48 -3.44 -7.68
N SER A 9 -6.03 -4.66 -7.66
CA SER A 9 -5.69 -5.67 -8.67
C SER A 9 -6.23 -5.23 -10.03
N ASP A 10 -5.42 -5.42 -11.08
CA ASP A 10 -5.80 -5.08 -12.46
C ASP A 10 -6.46 -6.27 -13.18
N GLU A 11 -6.64 -7.41 -12.51
CA GLU A 11 -7.32 -8.57 -13.08
C GLU A 11 -8.84 -8.32 -13.22
N SER A 12 -9.28 -8.29 -14.47
CA SER A 12 -10.62 -7.91 -14.94
C SER A 12 -11.78 -8.66 -14.28
N GLU A 13 -11.55 -9.90 -13.81
CA GLU A 13 -12.61 -10.77 -13.27
C GLU A 13 -12.77 -10.65 -11.74
N HIS A 14 -11.75 -10.15 -11.03
CA HIS A 14 -11.77 -10.00 -9.58
C HIS A 14 -11.03 -8.74 -9.14
N ARG A 15 -11.69 -7.59 -9.23
CA ARG A 15 -11.20 -6.34 -8.64
C ARG A 15 -11.11 -6.47 -7.12
N ARG A 16 -9.88 -6.59 -6.61
CA ARG A 16 -9.53 -6.55 -5.20
C ARG A 16 -8.92 -5.20 -4.90
N VAL A 17 -9.29 -4.62 -3.76
CA VAL A 17 -8.65 -3.42 -3.21
C VAL A 17 -7.97 -3.84 -1.93
N THR A 18 -6.70 -3.46 -1.78
CA THR A 18 -5.93 -3.66 -0.57
C THR A 18 -5.33 -2.33 -0.14
N GLN A 19 -5.14 -2.17 1.16
CA GLN A 19 -4.49 -1.01 1.74
C GLN A 19 -3.56 -1.46 2.87
N GLY A 20 -2.60 -0.63 3.21
CA GLY A 20 -1.71 -0.94 4.31
C GLY A 20 -0.80 0.20 4.67
N VAL A 21 -0.04 -0.02 5.75
CA VAL A 21 0.99 0.89 6.23
C VAL A 21 2.33 0.16 6.21
N VAL A 22 3.37 0.83 5.71
CA VAL A 22 4.72 0.26 5.64
C VAL A 22 5.75 1.30 6.03
N GLU A 23 6.86 0.85 6.61
CA GLU A 23 8.04 1.70 6.82
C GLU A 23 8.49 2.34 5.51
N ARG A 24 8.83 3.64 5.56
CA ARG A 24 9.24 4.39 4.36
C ARG A 24 10.38 3.72 3.60
N ASP A 25 11.34 3.15 4.32
CA ASP A 25 12.51 2.49 3.73
C ASP A 25 12.14 1.17 3.01
N ARG A 26 11.01 0.55 3.39
CA ARG A 26 10.51 -0.67 2.74
C ARG A 26 9.53 -0.39 1.60
N TRP A 27 9.07 0.84 1.44
CA TRP A 27 8.07 1.23 0.43
C TRP A 27 8.47 0.85 -1.00
N VAL A 28 9.73 1.08 -1.38
CA VAL A 28 10.20 0.79 -2.74
C VAL A 28 10.14 -0.70 -3.07
N ILE A 29 10.45 -1.55 -2.08
CA ILE A 29 10.42 -3.01 -2.22
C ILE A 29 8.96 -3.46 -2.30
N LEU A 30 8.11 -3.04 -1.35
CA LEU A 30 6.69 -3.42 -1.32
C LEU A 30 5.95 -2.99 -2.59
N LYS A 31 6.20 -1.77 -3.08
CA LYS A 31 5.57 -1.27 -4.31
C LYS A 31 5.89 -2.16 -5.52
N ARG A 32 7.11 -2.71 -5.56
CA ARG A 32 7.52 -3.64 -6.61
C ARG A 32 6.84 -4.99 -6.45
N GLU A 33 6.82 -5.55 -5.24
CA GLU A 33 6.12 -6.81 -4.93
C GLU A 33 4.64 -6.74 -5.31
N LEU A 34 3.95 -5.65 -4.96
CA LEU A 34 2.56 -5.40 -5.37
C LEU A 34 2.39 -5.43 -6.90
N ALA A 35 3.32 -4.83 -7.64
CA ALA A 35 3.25 -4.81 -9.10
C ALA A 35 3.51 -6.21 -9.71
N GLU A 36 4.43 -6.99 -9.13
CA GLU A 36 4.69 -8.38 -9.51
C GLU A 36 3.47 -9.27 -9.22
N ASP A 37 2.70 -8.97 -8.17
CA ASP A 37 1.43 -9.62 -7.82
C ASP A 37 0.20 -9.08 -8.59
N GLY A 38 0.41 -8.22 -9.60
CA GLY A 38 -0.67 -7.71 -10.45
C GLY A 38 -1.52 -6.61 -9.81
N PHE A 39 -1.04 -5.98 -8.75
CA PHE A 39 -1.65 -4.80 -8.15
C PHE A 39 -1.03 -3.51 -8.67
N VAL A 40 -1.88 -2.50 -8.85
CA VAL A 40 -1.49 -1.13 -9.15
C VAL A 40 -1.76 -0.28 -7.92
N VAL A 41 -0.71 0.36 -7.37
CA VAL A 41 -0.86 1.36 -6.32
C VAL A 41 -1.58 2.58 -6.90
N THR A 42 -2.77 2.86 -6.39
CA THR A 42 -3.61 3.99 -6.83
C THR A 42 -3.46 5.22 -5.94
N TYR A 43 -3.05 5.03 -4.69
CA TYR A 43 -2.82 6.13 -3.74
C TYR A 43 -1.69 5.78 -2.77
N TRP A 44 -0.93 6.79 -2.36
CA TRP A 44 0.02 6.68 -1.25
C TRP A 44 0.29 8.06 -0.64
N CYS A 45 0.58 8.10 0.66
CA CYS A 45 1.01 9.30 1.36
C CYS A 45 1.97 8.97 2.52
N SER A 46 2.78 9.94 2.91
CA SER A 46 3.60 9.82 4.14
C SER A 46 2.75 10.17 5.36
N ILE A 47 2.84 9.35 6.39
CA ILE A 47 2.13 9.53 7.66
C ILE A 47 3.11 9.42 8.83
N GLU A 48 2.77 10.07 9.93
CA GLU A 48 3.51 9.97 11.19
C GLU A 48 3.22 8.63 11.88
N ASP A 49 4.08 8.24 12.83
CA ASP A 49 4.04 6.91 13.43
C ASP A 49 2.85 6.73 14.38
N ASP A 50 2.40 7.80 15.01
CA ASP A 50 1.19 7.88 15.84
C ASP A 50 -0.08 7.74 15.00
N VAL A 51 -0.13 8.38 13.82
CA VAL A 51 -1.25 8.23 12.87
C VAL A 51 -1.32 6.81 12.31
N ALA A 52 -0.19 6.12 12.16
CA ALA A 52 -0.14 4.78 11.59
C ALA A 52 -0.83 3.71 12.45
N GLU A 53 -0.90 3.88 13.77
CA GLU A 53 -1.60 2.95 14.66
C GLU A 53 -3.12 3.01 14.44
N ASP A 54 -3.66 4.20 14.17
CA ASP A 54 -5.08 4.40 13.92
C ASP A 54 -5.54 3.86 12.56
N VAL A 55 -4.67 3.90 11.54
CA VAL A 55 -5.01 3.47 10.16
C VAL A 55 -4.80 1.97 9.94
N ALA A 56 -4.09 1.29 10.85
CA ALA A 56 -3.79 -0.15 10.75
C ALA A 56 -4.77 -1.05 11.54
N ALA A 57 -5.69 -0.48 12.33
CA ALA A 57 -6.72 -1.18 13.09
C ALA A 57 -7.98 -1.48 12.25
#